data_AF-A0A8T9Q4P4-F1
#
_entry.id   AF-A0A8T9Q4P4-F1
#
_cell.length_a   1.000
_cell.length_b   1.000
_cell.length_c   1.000
_cell.angle_alpha   90.00
_cell.angle_beta   90.00
_cell.angle_gamma   90.00
#
_symmetry.space_group_name_H-M   'P 1'
#
loop_
_entity.id
_entity.type
_entity.pdbx_description
1 polymer ?
#
loop_
_entity_poly.entity_id
_entity_poly.type
_entity_poly.pdbx_seq_one_letter_code
_entity_poly.pdbx_strand_id
1 'polypeptide(L)'
;MRSNADLYLTSTEPGSYYAAEDLKSAQFVEEEPLSTNAWVRLQRFRWPGGSEAIVDSRGLLHLRSSDLSVPEMTLTLILGRPLAAWAADGTVCGSSYFTGPEPASGIPVEEFYEQYLRRFISGLID
;
A
#
# COMPACT_ATOMS: atom_id res chain seq x y z
N MET A 1 13.18 -0.54 -21.79
CA MET A 1 13.49 -0.97 -20.41
C MET A 1 13.98 0.28 -19.68
N ARG A 2 13.09 0.99 -18.96
CA ARG A 2 13.49 2.16 -18.16
C ARG A 2 14.09 1.63 -16.86
N SER A 3 15.25 2.15 -16.47
CA SER A 3 15.94 1.72 -15.27
C SER A 3 15.13 2.12 -14.03
N ASN A 4 15.23 1.35 -12.94
CA ASN A 4 14.55 1.61 -11.66
C ASN A 4 14.98 2.93 -10.97
N ALA A 5 15.90 3.70 -11.56
CA ALA A 5 16.51 4.88 -10.93
C ALA A 5 15.64 6.16 -10.96
N ASP A 6 14.48 6.16 -11.62
CA ASP A 6 13.69 7.39 -11.83
C ASP A 6 12.47 7.55 -10.90
N LEU A 7 12.29 6.67 -9.91
CA LEU A 7 11.16 6.74 -8.96
C LEU A 7 11.56 7.47 -7.68
N TYR A 8 11.36 8.78 -7.65
CA TYR A 8 11.52 9.60 -6.45
C TYR A 8 10.20 9.66 -5.66
N LEU A 9 10.21 9.22 -4.40
CA LEU A 9 9.12 9.51 -3.46
C LEU A 9 9.34 10.91 -2.91
N THR A 10 8.38 11.82 -3.14
CA THR A 10 8.45 13.20 -2.66
C THR A 10 8.29 13.23 -1.14
N SER A 11 9.31 13.73 -0.44
CA SER A 11 9.25 14.07 0.98
C SER A 11 8.45 15.36 1.20
N THR A 12 7.92 15.56 2.41
CA THR A 12 7.31 16.84 2.82
C THR A 12 8.35 17.93 3.11
N GLU A 13 9.63 17.60 3.20
CA GLU A 13 10.70 18.57 3.34
C GLU A 13 11.19 19.07 1.96
N PRO A 14 11.23 20.39 1.70
CA PRO A 14 11.71 20.92 0.43
C PRO A 14 13.17 20.49 0.15
N GLY A 15 13.37 19.73 -0.93
CA GLY A 15 14.70 19.25 -1.35
C GLY A 15 15.15 17.93 -0.75
N SER A 16 14.30 17.28 0.05
CA SER A 16 14.54 15.92 0.53
C SER A 16 13.87 14.91 -0.43
N TYR A 17 14.67 13.99 -0.94
CA TYR A 17 14.23 12.89 -1.79
C TYR A 17 14.71 11.60 -1.12
N TYR A 18 13.81 10.63 -0.93
CA TYR A 18 14.25 9.28 -0.63
C TYR A 18 14.66 8.62 -1.94
N ALA A 19 15.93 8.29 -2.10
CA ALA A 19 16.34 7.44 -3.20
C ALA A 19 15.71 6.06 -2.96
N ALA A 20 15.29 5.37 -4.03
CA ALA A 20 14.84 3.98 -3.92
C ALA A 20 15.91 3.07 -3.25
N GLU A 21 17.16 3.51 -3.30
CA GLU A 21 18.36 2.94 -2.70
C GLU A 21 18.37 3.01 -1.16
N ASP A 22 17.72 4.02 -0.57
CA ASP A 22 17.64 4.24 0.88
C ASP A 22 16.59 3.35 1.56
N LEU A 23 15.65 2.81 0.78
CA LEU A 23 14.69 1.83 1.26
C LEU A 23 15.40 0.48 1.43
N LYS A 24 15.37 -0.09 2.63
CA LYS A 24 15.73 -1.50 2.83
C LYS A 24 14.89 -2.32 1.84
N SER A 25 15.54 -2.91 0.83
CA SER A 25 14.83 -3.47 -0.31
C SER A 25 13.90 -4.60 0.15
N ALA A 26 12.61 -4.47 -0.14
CA ALA A 26 11.66 -5.56 0.03
C ALA A 26 12.14 -6.75 -0.79
N GLN A 27 12.12 -7.94 -0.19
CA GLN A 27 12.43 -9.16 -0.91
C GLN A 27 11.13 -9.77 -1.39
N PHE A 28 11.13 -10.22 -2.65
CA PHE A 28 10.09 -11.11 -3.12
C PHE A 28 10.16 -12.38 -2.28
N VAL A 29 9.04 -12.72 -1.65
CA VAL A 29 8.93 -13.99 -0.95
C VAL A 29 8.31 -14.96 -1.94
N GLU A 30 9.13 -15.78 -2.58
CA GLU A 30 8.63 -16.98 -3.25
C GLU A 30 8.00 -17.86 -2.19
N GLU A 31 6.67 -18.03 -2.18
CA GLU A 31 6.05 -19.15 -1.48
C GLU A 31 4.57 -19.34 -1.83
N GLU A 32 4.16 -20.61 -1.72
CA GLU A 32 2.82 -21.25 -1.69
C GLU A 32 1.63 -20.43 -2.26
N PRO A 33 0.75 -21.05 -3.08
CA PRO A 33 -0.41 -20.36 -3.63
C PRO A 33 -1.27 -19.77 -2.49
N LEU A 34 -1.20 -18.45 -2.34
CA LEU A 34 -1.95 -17.70 -1.32
C LEU A 34 -3.46 -17.70 -1.58
N SER A 35 -3.88 -18.28 -2.70
CA SER A 35 -5.25 -18.51 -3.08
C SER A 35 -5.40 -19.94 -3.61
N THR A 36 -6.49 -20.59 -3.24
CA THR A 36 -6.95 -21.83 -3.87
C THR A 36 -7.60 -21.57 -5.25
N ASN A 37 -7.86 -20.31 -5.59
CA ASN A 37 -8.38 -19.92 -6.90
C ASN A 37 -7.24 -19.74 -7.90
N ALA A 38 -7.15 -20.66 -8.87
CA ALA A 38 -6.12 -20.67 -9.90
C ALA A 38 -6.05 -19.40 -10.78
N TRP A 39 -7.13 -18.59 -10.81
CA TRP A 39 -7.20 -17.34 -11.56
C TRP A 39 -6.78 -16.11 -10.76
N VAL A 40 -6.60 -16.24 -9.45
CA VAL A 40 -6.17 -15.15 -8.58
C VAL A 40 -4.71 -15.36 -8.24
N ARG A 41 -3.85 -14.45 -8.73
CA ARG A 41 -2.43 -14.45 -8.37
C ARG A 41 -2.23 -13.39 -7.31
N LEU A 42 -1.65 -13.81 -6.19
CA LEU A 42 -1.21 -12.93 -5.11
C LEU A 42 0.30 -13.02 -5.01
N GLN A 43 0.98 -11.88 -5.00
CA GLN A 43 2.44 -11.80 -4.91
C GLN A 43 2.80 -11.08 -3.62
N ARG A 44 3.57 -11.75 -2.74
CA ARG A 44 3.98 -11.19 -1.45
C ARG A 44 5.41 -10.64 -1.51
N PHE A 45 5.58 -9.47 -0.93
CA PHE A 45 6.85 -8.83 -0.67
C PHE A 45 6.97 -8.60 0.83
N ARG A 46 8.16 -8.80 1.39
CA ARG A 46 8.42 -8.56 2.81
C ARG A 46 9.65 -7.70 2.97
N TRP A 47 9.54 -6.68 3.80
CA TRP A 47 10.67 -5.86 4.22
C TRP A 47 11.38 -6.50 5.42
N PRO A 48 12.69 -6.26 5.62
CA PRO A 48 13.43 -6.79 6.76
C PRO A 48 12.82 -6.45 8.13
N GLY A 49 12.10 -5.33 8.25
CA GLY A 49 11.37 -4.92 9.47
C GLY A 49 10.08 -5.69 9.73
N GLY A 50 9.69 -6.62 8.85
CA GLY A 50 8.51 -7.47 9.02
C GLY A 50 7.25 -6.97 8.32
N SER A 51 7.21 -5.73 7.85
CA SER A 51 6.11 -5.20 7.02
C SER A 51 6.00 -5.99 5.72
N GLU A 52 4.79 -6.06 5.18
CA GLU A 52 4.46 -6.83 3.99
C GLU A 52 3.57 -6.06 3.01
N ALA A 53 3.75 -6.38 1.74
CA ALA A 53 2.86 -5.99 0.66
C ALA A 53 2.40 -7.24 -0.08
N ILE A 54 1.11 -7.34 -0.36
CA ILE A 54 0.52 -8.42 -1.16
C ILE A 54 -0.19 -7.78 -2.34
N VAL A 55 0.34 -8.02 -3.54
CA VAL A 55 -0.23 -7.52 -4.80
C VAL A 55 -1.18 -8.56 -5.36
N ASP A 56 -2.42 -8.17 -5.62
CA ASP A 56 -3.42 -8.97 -6.29
C ASP A 56 -3.48 -8.62 -7.78
N SER A 57 -3.43 -9.66 -8.62
CA SER A 57 -3.58 -9.57 -10.08
C SER A 57 -4.81 -8.81 -10.59
N ARG A 58 -5.83 -8.61 -9.75
CA ARG A 58 -7.05 -7.86 -10.06
C ARG A 58 -6.93 -6.35 -9.83
N GLY A 59 -5.74 -5.87 -9.47
CA GLY A 59 -5.46 -4.44 -9.26
C GLY A 59 -5.71 -3.99 -7.83
N LEU A 60 -5.36 -4.82 -6.83
CA LEU A 60 -5.36 -4.45 -5.42
C LEU A 60 -3.96 -4.59 -4.82
N LEU A 61 -3.63 -3.71 -3.90
CA LEU A 61 -2.42 -3.78 -3.08
C LEU A 61 -2.84 -3.81 -1.62
N HIS A 62 -2.56 -4.91 -0.94
CA HIS A 62 -2.76 -5.03 0.49
C HIS A 62 -1.44 -4.79 1.22
N LEU A 63 -1.47 -3.99 2.28
CA LEU A 63 -0.31 -3.59 3.07
C LEU A 63 -0.54 -3.97 4.53
N ARG A 64 0.45 -4.64 5.12
CA ARG A 64 0.47 -5.00 6.54
C ARG A 64 1.73 -4.45 7.19
N SER A 65 1.56 -3.53 8.12
CA SER A 65 2.65 -2.96 8.89
C SER A 65 3.19 -3.98 9.91
N SER A 66 4.49 -3.91 10.22
CA SER A 66 5.04 -4.57 11.41
C SER A 66 4.68 -3.84 12.71
N ASP A 67 4.37 -2.54 12.64
CA ASP A 67 3.79 -1.79 13.74
C ASP A 67 2.29 -2.06 13.82
N LEU A 68 1.87 -2.78 14.86
CA LEU A 68 0.47 -3.17 15.10
C LEU A 68 -0.45 -1.98 15.39
N SER A 69 0.08 -0.78 15.63
CA SER A 69 -0.69 0.46 15.77
C SER A 69 -1.09 1.08 14.43
N VAL A 70 -0.59 0.54 13.31
CA VAL A 70 -0.96 0.92 11.95
C VAL A 70 -1.88 -0.18 11.40
N PRO A 71 -3.18 0.10 11.19
CA PRO A 71 -4.11 -0.87 10.63
C PRO A 71 -3.64 -1.37 9.26
N GLU A 72 -3.89 -2.65 8.98
CA GLU A 72 -3.75 -3.19 7.63
C GLU A 72 -4.66 -2.43 6.67
N MET A 73 -4.23 -2.25 5.42
CA MET A 73 -5.00 -1.51 4.44
C MET A 73 -4.93 -2.14 3.06
N THR A 74 -5.96 -1.91 2.25
CA THR A 74 -6.03 -2.32 0.85
C THR A 74 -6.28 -1.11 -0.02
N LEU A 75 -5.42 -0.93 -1.02
CA LEU A 75 -5.46 0.14 -2.00
C LEU A 75 -5.89 -0.41 -3.36
N THR A 76 -6.64 0.40 -4.11
CA THR A 76 -6.92 0.13 -5.52
C THR A 76 -5.78 0.62 -6.41
N LEU A 77 -5.28 -0.26 -7.29
CA LEU A 77 -4.21 0.05 -8.25
C LEU A 77 -4.80 0.47 -9.59
N ILE A 78 -5.41 1.66 -9.62
CA ILE A 78 -6.10 2.18 -10.81
C ILE A 78 -5.40 3.45 -11.29
N LEU A 79 -5.12 3.50 -12.58
CA LEU A 79 -4.45 4.64 -13.20
C LEU A 79 -5.46 5.73 -13.59
N GLY A 80 -5.09 7.00 -13.38
CA GLY A 80 -5.90 8.15 -13.82
C GLY A 80 -7.21 8.34 -13.06
N ARG A 81 -7.31 7.81 -11.85
CA ARG A 81 -8.45 7.96 -10.94
C ARG A 81 -7.97 8.29 -9.53
N PRO A 82 -8.77 9.02 -8.72
CA PRO A 82 -8.50 9.15 -7.29
C PRO A 82 -8.42 7.78 -6.62
N LEU A 83 -7.53 7.67 -5.64
CA LEU A 83 -7.36 6.46 -4.83
C LEU A 83 -8.68 6.10 -4.14
N ALA A 84 -9.03 4.83 -4.17
CA ALA A 84 -9.99 4.24 -3.25
C ALA A 84 -9.28 3.20 -2.38
N ALA A 85 -9.59 3.20 -1.08
CA ALA A 85 -8.92 2.37 -0.10
C ALA A 85 -9.84 1.98 1.06
N TRP A 86 -9.44 0.93 1.76
CA TRP A 86 -10.04 0.44 3.00
C TRP A 86 -8.94 0.12 4.02
N ALA A 87 -9.21 0.36 5.30
CA ALA A 87 -8.36 -0.03 6.42
C ALA A 87 -9.10 -0.99 7.36
N ALA A 88 -8.36 -1.83 8.08
CA ALA A 88 -8.89 -2.89 8.94
C ALA A 88 -9.79 -2.39 10.09
N ASP A 89 -9.72 -1.11 10.45
CA ASP A 89 -10.62 -0.46 11.39
C ASP A 89 -11.99 -0.08 10.80
N GLY A 90 -12.21 -0.35 9.51
CA GLY A 90 -13.45 -0.04 8.79
C GLY A 90 -13.45 1.31 8.09
N THR A 91 -12.38 2.10 8.22
CA THR A 91 -12.23 3.39 7.53
C THR A 91 -11.98 3.19 6.05
N VAL A 92 -12.59 4.03 5.22
CA VAL A 92 -12.43 4.01 3.77
C VAL A 92 -12.26 5.41 3.20
N CYS A 93 -11.73 5.49 1.98
CA CYS A 93 -11.74 6.72 1.19
C CYS A 93 -12.01 6.41 -0.30
N GLY A 94 -12.35 7.45 -1.07
CA GLY A 94 -12.51 7.37 -2.51
C GLY A 94 -13.89 6.90 -2.99
N SER A 95 -13.94 6.33 -4.19
CA SER A 95 -15.20 6.02 -4.88
C SER A 95 -16.02 4.91 -4.20
N SER A 96 -17.32 5.16 -4.03
CA SER A 96 -18.32 4.19 -3.54
C SER A 96 -18.46 2.94 -4.41
N TYR A 97 -17.96 2.97 -5.65
CA TYR A 97 -17.85 1.77 -6.48
C TYR A 97 -16.95 0.70 -5.80
N PHE A 98 -15.88 1.12 -5.12
CA PHE A 98 -14.95 0.22 -4.42
C PHE A 98 -15.25 0.06 -2.94
N THR A 99 -15.86 1.06 -2.31
CA THR A 99 -16.09 1.11 -0.87
C THR A 99 -17.53 0.77 -0.46
N GLY A 100 -18.43 0.60 -1.44
CA GLY A 100 -19.85 0.38 -1.21
C GLY A 100 -20.64 1.68 -1.02
N PRO A 101 -21.99 1.59 -0.96
CA PRO A 101 -22.86 2.76 -0.96
C PRO A 101 -22.85 3.55 0.35
N GLU A 102 -22.58 2.90 1.49
CA GLU A 102 -22.68 3.51 2.82
C GLU A 102 -21.57 2.97 3.73
N PRO A 103 -20.31 3.43 3.54
CA PRO A 103 -19.27 3.04 4.45
C PRO A 103 -19.50 3.67 5.83
N ALA A 104 -19.28 2.88 6.88
CA ALA A 104 -19.45 3.33 8.26
C ALA A 104 -18.53 4.52 8.64
N SER A 105 -17.36 4.63 8.01
CA SER A 105 -16.38 5.69 8.26
C SER A 105 -15.68 6.10 6.96
N GLY A 106 -16.30 7.01 6.20
CA GLY A 106 -15.73 7.56 4.97
C GLY A 106 -14.98 8.87 5.24
N ILE A 107 -13.70 8.92 4.87
CA ILE A 107 -12.84 10.11 5.00
C ILE A 107 -12.30 10.60 3.64
N PRO A 108 -11.85 11.86 3.53
CA PRO A 108 -11.11 12.35 2.38
C PRO A 108 -9.86 11.53 2.06
N VAL A 109 -9.46 11.49 0.80
CA VAL A 109 -8.31 10.69 0.33
C VAL A 109 -7.01 11.19 0.95
N GLU A 110 -6.86 12.52 1.08
CA GLU A 110 -5.71 13.18 1.69
C GLU A 110 -5.58 12.82 3.17
N GLU A 111 -6.70 12.74 3.88
CA GLU A 111 -6.73 12.33 5.29
C GLU A 111 -6.37 10.85 5.45
N PHE A 112 -6.87 9.98 4.56
CA PHE A 112 -6.47 8.58 4.53
C PHE A 112 -4.97 8.41 4.28
N TYR A 113 -4.41 9.21 3.37
CA TYR A 113 -2.97 9.20 3.12
C TYR A 113 -2.18 9.49 4.39
N GLU A 114 -2.48 10.59 5.09
CA GLU A 114 -1.75 10.99 6.29
C GLU A 114 -1.92 9.98 7.45
N GLN A 115 -3.14 9.49 7.67
CA GLN A 115 -3.45 8.60 8.80
C GLN A 115 -2.97 7.17 8.62
N TYR A 116 -2.85 6.67 7.38
CA TYR A 116 -2.56 5.27 7.11
C TYR A 116 -1.33 5.11 6.23
N LEU A 117 -1.40 5.55 4.97
CA LEU A 117 -0.37 5.22 3.98
C LEU A 117 0.98 5.85 4.33
N ARG A 118 0.98 7.10 4.77
CA ARG A 118 2.20 7.79 5.23
C ARG A 118 2.83 7.05 6.41
N ARG A 119 2.04 6.67 7.43
CA ARG A 119 2.55 5.94 8.60
C ARG A 119 3.16 4.60 8.21
N PHE A 120 2.53 3.86 7.30
CA PHE A 120 3.09 2.63 6.76
C PHE A 120 4.44 2.88 6.07
N ILE A 121 4.51 3.87 5.18
CA ILE A 121 5.74 4.22 4.43
C ILE A 121 6.85 4.67 5.39
N SER A 122 6.53 5.52 6.37
CA SER A 122 7.49 5.98 7.37
C SER A 122 8.13 4.81 8.13
N GLY A 123 7.33 3.79 8.50
CA GLY A 123 7.85 2.58 9.14
C GLY A 123 8.75 1.69 8.27
N LEU A 124 8.91 1.99 6.97
CA LEU A 124 9.85 1.28 6.08
C LEU A 124 11.23 1.93 6.00
N ILE A 125 11.33 3.21 6.35
CA ILE A 125 12.52 4.05 6.15
C ILE A 125 13.45 4.00 7.38
N ASP A 126 12.90 3.68 8.56
CA ASP A 126 13.64 3.49 9.81
C ASP A 126 14.29 2.07 9.90
#